data_AF-R9IYG9-F1
#
_entry.id   AF-R9IYG9-F1
#
_cell.length_a   1.000
_cell.length_b   1.000
_cell.length_c   1.000
_cell.angle_alpha   90.00
_cell.angle_beta   90.00
_cell.angle_gamma   90.00
#
_symmetry.space_group_name_H-M   'P 1'
#
loop_
_entity.id
_entity.type
_entity.pdbx_description
1 polymer ?
#
loop_
_entity_poly.entity_id
_entity_poly.type
_entity_poly.pdbx_seq_one_letter_code
_entity_poly.pdbx_strand_id
1 'polypeptide(L)'
;MSKKSILEKLYEMKDDEKFYKTYYEARHDSLNLKNFLSGINTDDVKRRRLIVPEISPELIPHIMDDQEYFDKNAHQSVFFSKHNRYTPAFLHKHVFFEIVYVLSGRCVQAIGLDTHQFHEGDFIFISPNTFHTMEVFDDNSLVINILLRRSTFQHMFSPLIYGNDLLSEFFSSSLYESNQFQYIAFHSGDDQFIKNKFLEMCEEWITPDNYSDQILIGILTMLFAYLMRKYSFTLETSALKQQLYDYSD
;
A
#
# COMPACT_ATOMS: atom_id res chain seq x y z
N MET A 1 14.64 16.90 9.21
CA MET A 1 13.35 17.22 9.85
C MET A 1 13.25 16.46 11.17
N SER A 2 12.46 16.93 12.14
CA SER A 2 12.22 16.13 13.35
C SER A 2 11.16 15.05 13.08
N LYS A 3 11.23 13.90 13.76
CA LYS A 3 10.20 12.85 13.65
C LYS A 3 8.79 13.38 13.92
N LYS A 4 8.66 14.27 14.90
CA LYS A 4 7.40 14.96 15.21
C LYS A 4 6.87 15.76 14.01
N SER A 5 7.73 16.57 13.38
CA SER A 5 7.33 17.36 12.22
C SER A 5 6.97 16.51 10.99
N ILE A 6 7.58 15.34 10.82
CA ILE A 6 7.21 14.39 9.76
C ILE A 6 5.81 13.83 10.03
N LEU A 7 5.56 13.36 11.26
CA LEU A 7 4.26 12.86 11.66
C LEU A 7 3.17 13.93 11.53
N GLU A 8 3.41 15.17 11.96
CA GLU A 8 2.46 16.28 11.80
C GLU A 8 2.05 16.48 10.33
N LYS A 9 3.02 16.46 9.40
CA LYS A 9 2.75 16.53 7.96
C LYS A 9 1.97 15.32 7.44
N LEU A 10 2.24 14.12 7.95
CA LEU A 10 1.53 12.90 7.55
C LEU A 10 0.09 12.89 8.09
N TYR A 11 -0.15 13.38 9.30
CA TYR A 11 -1.48 13.45 9.92
C TYR A 11 -2.37 14.52 9.28
N GLU A 12 -1.77 15.61 8.78
CA GLU A 12 -2.49 16.69 8.11
C GLU A 12 -3.47 16.13 7.06
N MET A 13 -4.74 16.50 7.21
CA MET A 13 -5.79 16.10 6.28
C MET A 13 -5.75 17.00 5.06
N LYS A 14 -5.38 16.42 3.91
CA LYS A 14 -5.33 17.14 2.63
C LYS A 14 -6.74 17.34 2.07
N ASP A 15 -6.85 18.18 1.05
CA ASP A 15 -8.16 18.54 0.49
C ASP A 15 -8.90 17.36 -0.17
N ASP A 16 -8.17 16.37 -0.68
CA ASP A 16 -8.77 15.11 -1.17
C ASP A 16 -9.37 14.31 -0.01
N GLU A 17 -8.67 14.18 1.11
CA GLU A 17 -9.18 13.48 2.30
C GLU A 17 -10.38 14.21 2.92
N LYS A 18 -10.36 15.56 2.98
CA LYS A 18 -11.52 16.36 3.42
C LYS A 18 -12.74 16.12 2.52
N PHE A 19 -12.51 16.10 1.21
CA PHE A 19 -13.55 15.79 0.23
C PHE A 19 -14.12 14.38 0.47
N TYR A 20 -13.25 13.37 0.57
CA TYR A 20 -13.66 12.00 0.77
C TYR A 20 -14.37 11.78 2.10
N LYS A 21 -13.95 12.46 3.18
CA LYS A 21 -14.66 12.41 4.45
C LYS A 21 -16.10 12.90 4.33
N THR A 22 -16.29 14.06 3.69
CA THR A 22 -17.63 14.63 3.45
C THR A 22 -18.47 13.70 2.57
N TYR A 23 -17.87 13.13 1.53
CA TYR A 23 -18.53 12.16 0.65
C TYR A 23 -18.92 10.89 1.40
N TYR A 24 -18.01 10.32 2.19
CA TYR A 24 -18.24 9.14 3.03
C TYR A 24 -19.41 9.36 4.00
N GLU A 25 -19.44 10.50 4.70
CA GLU A 25 -20.54 10.87 5.60
C GLU A 25 -21.88 10.99 4.84
N ALA A 26 -21.87 11.59 3.65
CA ALA A 26 -23.06 11.74 2.82
C ALA A 26 -23.61 10.40 2.31
N ARG A 27 -22.75 9.40 2.04
CA ARG A 27 -23.17 8.08 1.53
C ARG A 27 -23.99 7.25 2.51
N HIS A 28 -23.98 7.57 3.81
CA HIS A 28 -24.78 6.86 4.81
C HIS A 28 -26.28 7.13 4.70
N ASP A 29 -26.70 8.16 3.96
CA ASP A 29 -28.10 8.49 3.73
C ASP A 29 -28.34 8.93 2.28
N SER A 30 -29.34 8.35 1.63
CA SER A 30 -29.61 8.59 0.20
C SER A 30 -29.95 10.04 -0.14
N LEU A 31 -30.59 10.79 0.77
CA LEU A 31 -30.91 12.20 0.56
C LEU A 31 -29.66 13.06 0.68
N ASN A 32 -28.82 12.80 1.70
CA ASN A 32 -27.53 13.46 1.87
C ASN A 32 -26.61 13.22 0.68
N LEU A 33 -26.51 11.97 0.20
CA LEU A 33 -25.74 11.63 -0.99
C LEU A 33 -26.24 12.40 -2.21
N LYS A 34 -27.55 12.42 -2.45
CA LYS A 34 -28.13 13.18 -3.57
C LYS A 34 -27.81 14.67 -3.48
N ASN A 35 -27.92 15.26 -2.29
CA ASN A 35 -27.61 16.68 -2.07
C ASN A 35 -26.12 16.97 -2.32
N PHE A 36 -25.23 16.12 -1.78
CA PHE A 36 -23.79 16.21 -2.01
C PHE A 36 -23.44 16.15 -3.50
N LEU A 37 -23.95 15.14 -4.21
CA LEU A 37 -23.71 14.95 -5.64
C LEU A 37 -24.31 16.08 -6.49
N SER A 38 -25.39 16.72 -6.05
CA SER A 38 -25.96 17.86 -6.78
C SER A 38 -25.12 19.16 -6.67
N GLY A 39 -24.34 19.30 -5.60
CA GLY A 39 -23.48 20.46 -5.36
C GLY A 39 -22.03 20.27 -5.78
N ILE A 40 -21.66 19.07 -6.26
CA ILE A 40 -20.29 18.74 -6.62
C ILE A 40 -19.87 19.40 -7.93
N ASN A 41 -18.64 19.89 -8.00
CA ASN A 41 -18.04 20.32 -9.26
C ASN A 41 -17.46 19.11 -9.99
N THR A 42 -18.17 18.61 -11.02
CA THR A 42 -17.75 17.43 -11.79
C THR A 42 -16.44 17.63 -12.54
N ASP A 43 -16.13 18.85 -12.97
CA ASP A 43 -14.85 19.13 -13.64
C ASP A 43 -13.69 19.06 -12.65
N ASP A 44 -13.91 19.49 -11.39
CA ASP A 44 -12.92 19.35 -10.32
C ASP A 44 -12.66 17.88 -9.98
N VAL A 45 -13.72 17.06 -9.88
CA VAL A 45 -13.63 15.60 -9.69
C VAL A 45 -12.76 14.95 -10.75
N LYS A 46 -13.01 15.27 -12.04
CA LYS A 46 -12.25 14.71 -13.16
C LYS A 46 -10.80 15.22 -13.18
N ARG A 47 -10.60 16.51 -12.95
CA ARG A 47 -9.27 17.16 -12.93
C ARG A 47 -8.37 16.59 -11.83
N ARG A 48 -8.92 16.36 -10.64
CA ARG A 48 -8.20 15.77 -9.49
C ARG A 48 -8.18 14.24 -9.52
N ARG A 49 -8.89 13.60 -10.47
CA ARG A 49 -9.08 12.14 -10.55
C ARG A 49 -9.64 11.55 -9.25
N LEU A 50 -10.63 12.22 -8.66
CA LEU A 50 -11.28 11.72 -7.44
C LEU A 50 -12.15 10.50 -7.76
N ILE A 51 -12.16 9.53 -6.85
CA ILE A 51 -12.95 8.31 -6.94
C ILE A 51 -14.38 8.60 -6.46
N VAL A 52 -15.27 8.88 -7.39
CA VAL A 52 -16.71 9.10 -7.14
C VAL A 52 -17.51 8.25 -8.14
N PRO A 53 -17.86 6.99 -7.80
CA PRO A 53 -18.49 6.05 -8.72
C PRO A 53 -19.80 6.54 -9.36
N GLU A 54 -20.56 7.40 -8.68
CA GLU A 54 -21.82 7.94 -9.19
C GLU A 54 -21.63 9.03 -10.28
N ILE A 55 -20.45 9.64 -10.37
CA ILE A 55 -20.15 10.77 -11.27
C ILE A 55 -19.23 10.36 -12.42
N SER A 56 -18.17 9.61 -12.11
CA SER A 56 -17.13 9.26 -13.07
C SER A 56 -16.62 7.83 -12.84
N PRO A 57 -17.48 6.81 -12.99
CA PRO A 57 -17.08 5.41 -12.83
C PRO A 57 -15.95 5.01 -13.78
N GLU A 58 -15.85 5.66 -14.94
CA GLU A 58 -14.80 5.44 -15.94
C GLU A 58 -13.39 5.86 -15.49
N LEU A 59 -13.28 6.71 -14.45
CA LEU A 59 -12.00 7.15 -13.92
C LEU A 59 -11.45 6.22 -12.84
N ILE A 60 -12.21 5.20 -12.43
CA ILE A 60 -11.77 4.24 -11.42
C ILE A 60 -10.74 3.31 -12.06
N PRO A 61 -9.48 3.34 -11.62
CA PRO A 61 -8.45 2.50 -12.23
C PRO A 61 -8.65 1.04 -11.79
N HIS A 62 -8.74 0.14 -12.76
CA HIS A 62 -8.76 -1.31 -12.52
C HIS A 62 -7.38 -1.95 -12.68
N ILE A 63 -6.52 -1.35 -13.50
CA ILE A 63 -5.15 -1.79 -13.74
C ILE A 63 -4.27 -0.55 -13.66
N MET A 64 -3.29 -0.59 -12.76
CA MET A 64 -2.28 0.45 -12.59
C MET A 64 -0.96 -0.06 -13.15
N ASP A 65 -0.41 0.67 -14.10
CA ASP A 65 0.84 0.29 -14.76
C ASP A 65 2.00 1.21 -14.38
N ASP A 66 3.22 0.81 -14.79
CA ASP A 66 4.42 1.58 -14.50
C ASP A 66 4.37 3.01 -15.03
N GLN A 67 3.64 3.30 -16.11
CA GLN A 67 3.67 4.62 -16.76
C GLN A 67 2.94 5.68 -15.94
N GLU A 68 1.94 5.26 -15.16
CA GLU A 68 1.18 6.16 -14.28
C GLU A 68 1.98 6.56 -13.04
N TYR A 69 2.83 5.66 -12.52
CA TYR A 69 3.50 5.84 -11.23
C TYR A 69 5.01 6.06 -11.32
N PHE A 70 5.63 5.63 -12.41
CA PHE A 70 7.07 5.77 -12.62
C PHE A 70 7.33 6.37 -14.01
N ASP A 71 7.78 7.62 -14.04
CA ASP A 71 8.18 8.26 -15.29
C ASP A 71 9.26 7.42 -15.99
N LYS A 72 9.06 7.14 -17.28
CA LYS A 72 9.97 6.35 -18.12
C LYS A 72 11.36 6.99 -18.21
N ASN A 73 11.45 8.30 -18.03
CA ASN A 73 12.71 9.06 -18.05
C ASN A 73 13.28 9.31 -16.66
N ALA A 74 12.54 9.01 -15.59
CA ALA A 74 13.03 9.15 -14.24
C ALA A 74 13.72 7.86 -13.79
N HIS A 75 14.83 8.02 -13.06
CA HIS A 75 15.50 6.92 -12.36
C HIS A 75 14.74 6.46 -11.10
N GLN A 76 13.53 6.99 -10.85
CA GLN A 76 12.75 6.65 -9.67
C GLN A 76 12.27 5.20 -9.75
N SER A 77 12.71 4.43 -8.76
CA SER A 77 12.40 3.02 -8.58
C SER A 77 11.40 2.78 -7.46
N VAL A 78 11.29 3.74 -6.55
CA VAL A 78 10.45 3.70 -5.36
C VAL A 78 9.48 4.88 -5.37
N PHE A 79 8.18 4.58 -5.35
CA PHE A 79 7.14 5.60 -5.27
C PHE A 79 6.40 5.49 -3.94
N PHE A 80 6.42 6.56 -3.15
CA PHE A 80 5.69 6.64 -1.88
C PHE A 80 4.39 7.40 -2.07
N SER A 81 3.34 6.89 -1.44
CA SER A 81 2.05 7.56 -1.35
C SER A 81 1.43 7.36 0.01
N LYS A 82 0.86 8.43 0.58
CA LYS A 82 -0.05 8.30 1.72
C LYS A 82 -1.40 7.88 1.17
N HIS A 83 -1.95 6.77 1.66
CA HIS A 83 -3.31 6.41 1.33
C HIS A 83 -4.27 7.46 1.90
N ASN A 84 -5.11 8.04 1.04
CA ASN A 84 -6.09 9.03 1.45
C ASN A 84 -7.18 8.36 2.28
N ARG A 85 -7.36 8.80 3.54
CA ARG A 85 -8.49 8.38 4.38
C ARG A 85 -9.81 8.69 3.68
N TYR A 86 -10.81 7.85 3.93
CA TYR A 86 -12.16 7.95 3.37
C TYR A 86 -12.30 7.69 1.86
N THR A 87 -11.21 7.36 1.16
CA THR A 87 -11.30 6.98 -0.25
C THR A 87 -12.18 5.74 -0.39
N PRO A 88 -13.21 5.75 -1.25
CA PRO A 88 -14.05 4.57 -1.48
C PRO A 88 -13.20 3.39 -1.93
N ALA A 89 -13.47 2.19 -1.39
CA ALA A 89 -12.83 0.98 -1.90
C ALA A 89 -13.18 0.78 -3.39
N PHE A 90 -12.16 0.48 -4.17
CA PHE A 90 -12.30 0.04 -5.55
C PHE A 90 -11.32 -1.10 -5.84
N LEU A 91 -11.79 -2.07 -6.62
CA LEU A 91 -11.02 -3.25 -6.98
C LEU A 91 -10.03 -2.91 -8.09
N HIS A 92 -8.75 -3.13 -7.81
CA HIS A 92 -7.68 -2.88 -8.75
C HIS A 92 -6.55 -3.88 -8.59
N LYS A 93 -5.64 -3.89 -9.56
CA LYS A 93 -4.35 -4.59 -9.51
C LYS A 93 -3.28 -3.75 -10.19
N HIS A 94 -2.03 -4.06 -9.92
CA HIS A 94 -0.88 -3.38 -10.52
C HIS A 94 0.14 -4.36 -11.09
N VAL A 95 1.04 -3.85 -11.94
CA VAL A 95 2.14 -4.64 -12.54
C VAL A 95 3.44 -4.60 -11.72
N PHE A 96 3.50 -3.73 -10.71
CA PHE A 96 4.60 -3.56 -9.78
C PHE A 96 4.31 -4.26 -8.44
N PHE A 97 5.28 -4.27 -7.52
CA PHE A 97 5.01 -4.68 -6.14
C PHE A 97 4.47 -3.50 -5.36
N GLU A 98 3.56 -3.76 -4.42
CA GLU A 98 3.13 -2.78 -3.45
C GLU A 98 3.48 -3.26 -2.04
N ILE A 99 3.98 -2.34 -1.25
CA ILE A 99 4.17 -2.51 0.17
C ILE A 99 3.21 -1.55 0.87
N VAL A 100 2.37 -2.07 1.74
CA VAL A 100 1.52 -1.29 2.62
C VAL A 100 2.09 -1.36 4.02
N TYR A 101 2.35 -0.20 4.63
CA TYR A 101 2.70 -0.11 6.04
C TYR A 101 1.65 0.68 6.81
N VAL A 102 1.09 0.04 7.84
CA VAL A 102 0.17 0.70 8.77
C VAL A 102 0.99 1.39 9.85
N LEU A 103 1.30 2.67 9.63
CA LEU A 103 2.12 3.47 10.54
C LEU A 103 1.40 3.78 11.85
N SER A 104 0.08 3.88 11.82
CA SER A 104 -0.81 4.12 12.97
C SER A 104 -2.23 3.66 12.63
N GLY A 105 -2.96 3.16 13.63
CA GLY A 105 -4.37 2.79 13.48
C GLY A 105 -4.55 1.45 12.76
N ARG A 106 -5.37 1.44 11.69
CA ARG A 106 -5.76 0.21 10.98
C ARG A 106 -6.15 0.46 9.53
N CYS A 107 -6.17 -0.62 8.75
CA CYS A 107 -6.87 -0.66 7.46
C CYS A 107 -7.56 -2.00 7.26
N VAL A 108 -8.54 -2.01 6.35
CA VAL A 108 -9.14 -3.24 5.86
C VAL A 108 -8.76 -3.39 4.39
N GLN A 109 -8.31 -4.58 3.99
CA GLN A 109 -7.99 -4.89 2.61
C GLN A 109 -8.66 -6.20 2.21
N ALA A 110 -9.39 -6.20 1.09
CA ALA A 110 -9.70 -7.46 0.42
C ALA A 110 -8.54 -7.77 -0.52
N ILE A 111 -7.86 -8.91 -0.36
CA ILE A 111 -6.74 -9.34 -1.21
C ILE A 111 -7.09 -10.73 -1.75
N GLY A 112 -7.24 -10.82 -3.08
CA GLY A 112 -7.79 -12.03 -3.70
C GLY A 112 -9.23 -12.29 -3.24
N LEU A 113 -9.45 -13.40 -2.53
CA LEU A 113 -10.76 -13.82 -2.03
C LEU A 113 -10.94 -13.53 -0.53
N ASP A 114 -9.88 -13.16 0.17
CA ASP A 114 -9.88 -12.94 1.61
C ASP A 114 -10.01 -11.46 1.95
N THR A 115 -10.61 -11.17 3.11
CA THR A 115 -10.64 -9.83 3.70
C THR A 115 -9.83 -9.84 4.99
N HIS A 116 -8.90 -8.91 5.11
CA HIS A 116 -7.96 -8.79 6.21
C HIS A 116 -8.13 -7.44 6.90
N GLN A 117 -7.97 -7.43 8.23
CA GLN A 117 -7.85 -6.21 9.01
C GLN A 117 -6.43 -6.11 9.54
N PHE A 118 -5.67 -5.15 9.04
CA PHE A 118 -4.30 -4.88 9.45
C PHE A 118 -4.25 -3.72 10.45
N HIS A 119 -3.29 -3.76 11.35
CA HIS A 119 -3.14 -2.84 12.46
C HIS A 119 -1.76 -2.20 12.47
N GLU A 120 -1.58 -1.19 13.32
CA GLU A 120 -0.29 -0.51 13.51
C GLU A 120 0.89 -1.49 13.61
N GLY A 121 1.90 -1.26 12.78
CA GLY A 121 3.09 -2.10 12.68
C GLY A 121 2.99 -3.22 11.65
N ASP A 122 1.85 -3.43 11.02
CA ASP A 122 1.71 -4.43 9.96
C ASP A 122 2.38 -3.95 8.67
N PHE A 123 3.19 -4.83 8.08
CA PHE A 123 3.94 -4.60 6.85
C PHE A 123 3.52 -5.64 5.81
N ILE A 124 2.75 -5.23 4.81
CA ILE A 124 2.10 -6.11 3.85
C ILE A 124 2.76 -5.93 2.49
N PHE A 125 3.23 -7.01 1.88
CA PHE A 125 3.76 -7.04 0.52
C PHE A 125 2.73 -7.71 -0.37
N ILE A 126 2.25 -6.99 -1.38
CA ILE A 126 1.29 -7.45 -2.36
C ILE A 126 2.02 -7.70 -3.67
N SER A 127 1.90 -8.91 -4.20
CA SER A 127 2.51 -9.32 -5.45
C SER A 127 1.83 -8.65 -6.65
N PRO A 128 2.57 -8.38 -7.74
CA PRO A 128 1.99 -7.94 -8.99
C PRO A 128 0.83 -8.83 -9.44
N ASN A 129 -0.09 -8.25 -10.21
CA ASN A 129 -1.28 -8.90 -10.75
C ASN A 129 -2.29 -9.40 -9.71
N THR A 130 -2.11 -9.07 -8.43
CA THR A 130 -3.06 -9.39 -7.36
C THR A 130 -4.18 -8.36 -7.30
N PHE A 131 -5.43 -8.81 -7.47
CA PHE A 131 -6.59 -7.97 -7.24
C PHE A 131 -6.77 -7.70 -5.75
N HIS A 132 -6.91 -6.43 -5.39
CA HIS A 132 -7.15 -6.03 -4.02
C HIS A 132 -7.92 -4.72 -3.91
N THR A 133 -8.39 -4.42 -2.70
CA THR A 133 -9.00 -3.15 -2.28
C THR A 133 -8.32 -2.67 -1.01
N MET A 134 -8.52 -1.40 -0.66
CA MET A 134 -8.13 -0.87 0.64
C MET A 134 -9.16 0.13 1.16
N GLU A 135 -9.42 0.05 2.45
CA GLU A 135 -10.36 0.87 3.20
C GLU A 135 -9.68 1.43 4.45
N VAL A 136 -9.75 2.76 4.59
CA VAL A 136 -9.31 3.49 5.78
C VAL A 136 -10.37 4.54 6.11
N PHE A 137 -11.31 4.18 6.98
CA PHE A 137 -12.51 4.98 7.27
C PHE A 137 -12.54 5.57 8.68
N ASP A 138 -11.41 6.16 9.09
CA ASP A 138 -11.31 6.89 10.34
C ASP A 138 -10.28 8.04 10.23
N ASP A 139 -10.31 8.93 11.22
CA ASP A 139 -9.50 10.15 11.24
C ASP A 139 -8.04 9.91 11.62
N ASN A 140 -7.71 8.81 12.29
CA ASN A 140 -6.46 8.63 13.02
C ASN A 140 -5.51 7.60 12.38
N SER A 141 -6.01 6.78 11.45
CA SER A 141 -5.21 5.80 10.74
C SER A 141 -4.29 6.45 9.72
N LEU A 142 -3.03 6.01 9.70
CA LEU A 142 -2.03 6.42 8.73
C LEU A 142 -1.48 5.18 8.04
N VAL A 143 -1.77 5.09 6.75
CA VAL A 143 -1.33 4.00 5.89
C VAL A 143 -0.51 4.58 4.75
N ILE A 144 0.68 4.02 4.56
CA ILE A 144 1.60 4.46 3.52
C ILE A 144 1.82 3.29 2.56
N ASN A 145 1.62 3.58 1.28
CA ASN A 145 1.88 2.65 0.19
C ASN A 145 3.25 2.98 -0.41
N ILE A 146 4.02 1.95 -0.70
CA ILE A 146 5.31 2.04 -1.35
C ILE A 146 5.27 1.12 -2.56
N LEU A 147 5.32 1.71 -3.74
CA LEU A 147 5.29 0.99 -5.00
C LEU A 147 6.72 0.77 -5.47
N LEU A 148 7.02 -0.46 -5.89
CA LEU A 148 8.35 -0.89 -6.29
C LEU A 148 8.32 -1.57 -7.65
N ARG A 149 9.12 -1.08 -8.58
CA ARG A 149 9.33 -1.77 -9.87
C ARG A 149 9.80 -3.21 -9.61
N ARG A 150 9.36 -4.16 -10.45
CA ARG A 150 9.75 -5.58 -10.35
C ARG A 150 11.27 -5.76 -10.35
N SER A 151 12.00 -5.00 -11.18
CA SER A 151 13.47 -5.04 -11.23
C SER A 151 14.10 -4.59 -9.92
N THR A 152 13.64 -3.48 -9.35
CA THR A 152 14.15 -2.95 -8.08
C THR A 152 13.90 -3.92 -6.94
N PHE A 153 12.71 -4.49 -6.90
CA PHE A 153 12.38 -5.57 -5.97
C PHE A 153 13.40 -6.72 -6.12
N GLN A 154 13.59 -7.29 -7.32
CA GLN A 154 14.59 -8.33 -7.56
C GLN A 154 16.00 -7.97 -7.06
N HIS A 155 16.44 -6.73 -7.29
CA HIS A 155 17.73 -6.22 -6.82
C HIS A 155 17.82 -6.19 -5.28
N MET A 156 16.76 -5.77 -4.59
CA MET A 156 16.70 -5.75 -3.11
C MET A 156 16.74 -7.16 -2.52
N PHE A 157 16.06 -8.12 -3.14
CA PHE A 157 15.87 -9.46 -2.57
C PHE A 157 16.91 -10.49 -2.98
N SER A 158 17.59 -10.33 -4.11
CA SER A 158 18.62 -11.26 -4.57
C SER A 158 19.66 -11.63 -3.50
N PRO A 159 20.16 -10.70 -2.66
CA PRO A 159 21.08 -11.03 -1.57
C PRO A 159 20.44 -11.83 -0.42
N LEU A 160 19.11 -11.79 -0.28
CA LEU A 160 18.36 -12.36 0.84
C LEU A 160 17.84 -13.79 0.58
N ILE A 161 17.92 -14.25 -0.67
CA ILE A 161 17.46 -15.59 -1.09
C ILE A 161 18.34 -16.70 -0.48
N TYR A 162 19.63 -16.44 -0.27
CA TYR A 162 20.56 -17.44 0.26
C TYR A 162 20.29 -17.73 1.74
N GLY A 163 19.68 -18.88 2.02
CA GLY A 163 19.53 -19.45 3.37
C GLY A 163 18.13 -19.37 3.99
N ASN A 164 17.09 -19.05 3.22
CA ASN A 164 15.71 -19.06 3.70
C ASN A 164 14.75 -19.63 2.62
N ASP A 165 14.31 -20.87 2.84
CA ASP A 165 13.48 -21.61 1.89
C ASP A 165 12.12 -20.93 1.64
N LEU A 166 11.51 -20.35 2.68
CA LEU A 166 10.21 -19.67 2.58
C LEU A 166 10.30 -18.39 1.76
N LEU A 167 11.37 -17.61 1.93
CA LEU A 167 11.63 -16.45 1.08
C LEU A 167 11.92 -16.86 -0.35
N SER A 168 12.75 -17.89 -0.52
CA SER A 168 13.07 -18.43 -1.84
C SER A 168 11.81 -18.88 -2.57
N GLU A 169 10.88 -19.52 -1.86
CA GLU A 169 9.59 -19.94 -2.42
C GLU A 169 8.68 -18.75 -2.73
N PHE A 170 8.47 -17.81 -1.79
CA PHE A 170 7.66 -16.61 -2.03
C PHE A 170 8.20 -15.78 -3.19
N PHE A 171 9.52 -15.55 -3.24
CA PHE A 171 10.13 -14.75 -4.30
C PHE A 171 10.14 -15.48 -5.63
N SER A 172 10.46 -16.78 -5.66
CA SER A 172 10.40 -17.53 -6.92
C SER A 172 8.98 -17.52 -7.48
N SER A 173 7.99 -17.86 -6.67
CA SER A 173 6.59 -17.89 -7.12
C SER A 173 6.05 -16.52 -7.56
N SER A 174 6.28 -15.47 -6.77
CA SER A 174 5.84 -14.11 -7.10
C SER A 174 6.54 -13.52 -8.33
N LEU A 175 7.84 -13.83 -8.52
CA LEU A 175 8.61 -13.37 -9.68
C LEU A 175 8.30 -14.14 -10.97
N TYR A 176 7.88 -15.40 -10.87
CA TYR A 176 7.58 -16.26 -12.03
C TYR A 176 6.08 -16.32 -12.38
N GLU A 177 5.28 -15.36 -11.91
CA GLU A 177 3.85 -15.18 -12.23
C GLU A 177 2.94 -16.36 -11.85
N SER A 178 3.37 -17.26 -10.96
CA SER A 178 2.59 -18.46 -10.63
C SER A 178 1.33 -18.18 -9.79
N ASN A 179 1.06 -16.91 -9.42
CA ASN A 179 -0.04 -16.46 -8.55
C ASN A 179 -0.17 -17.21 -7.21
N GLN A 180 0.82 -18.02 -6.84
CA GLN A 180 0.79 -18.88 -5.65
C GLN A 180 0.82 -18.06 -4.35
N PHE A 181 1.45 -16.88 -4.36
CA PHE A 181 1.47 -15.96 -3.23
C PHE A 181 1.01 -14.57 -3.67
N GLN A 182 -0.23 -14.24 -3.34
CA GLN A 182 -0.85 -12.94 -3.57
C GLN A 182 -0.31 -11.86 -2.63
N TYR A 183 -0.03 -12.24 -1.38
CA TYR A 183 0.61 -11.37 -0.40
C TYR A 183 1.39 -12.15 0.67
N ILE A 184 2.28 -11.42 1.36
CA ILE A 184 2.82 -11.75 2.69
C ILE A 184 2.63 -10.57 3.62
N ALA A 185 2.33 -10.81 4.89
CA ALA A 185 2.22 -9.77 5.91
C ALA A 185 3.07 -10.13 7.13
N PHE A 186 3.78 -9.14 7.67
CA PHE A 186 4.49 -9.24 8.94
C PHE A 186 3.77 -8.42 10.00
N HIS A 187 3.42 -9.06 11.11
CA HIS A 187 2.88 -8.37 12.28
C HIS A 187 4.01 -7.98 13.23
N SER A 188 4.51 -6.74 13.08
CA SER A 188 5.68 -6.28 13.83
C SER A 188 5.34 -5.52 15.12
N GLY A 189 4.09 -5.10 15.28
CA GLY A 189 3.60 -4.33 16.43
C GLY A 189 4.32 -2.99 16.60
N ASP A 190 4.55 -2.56 17.83
CA ASP A 190 5.20 -1.28 18.14
C ASP A 190 6.74 -1.34 18.07
N ASP A 191 7.29 -1.98 17.03
CA ASP A 191 8.74 -2.03 16.83
C ASP A 191 9.28 -0.64 16.49
N GLN A 192 9.89 0.00 17.49
CA GLN A 192 10.46 1.33 17.35
C GLN A 192 11.61 1.41 16.33
N PHE A 193 12.35 0.32 16.10
CA PHE A 193 13.39 0.33 15.07
C PHE A 193 12.75 0.43 13.68
N ILE A 194 11.72 -0.37 13.40
CA ILE A 194 10.99 -0.33 12.14
C ILE A 194 10.33 1.04 11.95
N LYS A 195 9.58 1.51 12.96
CA LYS A 195 8.90 2.82 12.92
C LYS A 195 9.87 3.97 12.68
N ASN A 196 11.02 3.96 13.35
CA ASN A 196 12.04 5.00 13.17
C ASN A 196 12.65 4.99 11.77
N LYS A 197 12.98 3.80 11.24
CA LYS A 197 13.50 3.66 9.88
C LYS A 197 12.46 4.03 8.83
N PHE A 198 11.19 3.72 9.07
CA PHE A 198 10.11 4.14 8.21
C PHE A 198 9.95 5.67 8.16
N LEU A 199 10.09 6.35 9.30
CA LEU A 199 10.06 7.81 9.35
C LEU A 199 11.27 8.45 8.64
N GLU A 200 12.45 7.81 8.66
CA GLU A 200 13.59 8.22 7.83
C GLU A 200 13.24 8.12 6.33
N MET A 201 12.56 7.05 5.88
CA MET A 201 12.09 6.98 4.49
C MET A 201 11.05 8.05 4.15
N CYS A 202 10.16 8.38 5.10
CA CYS A 202 9.20 9.47 4.91
C CYS A 202 9.90 10.83 4.77
N GLU A 203 11.02 11.04 5.46
CA GLU A 203 11.85 12.23 5.28
C GLU A 203 12.42 12.33 3.87
N GLU A 204 13.03 11.25 3.37
CA GLU A 204 13.54 11.16 1.99
C GLU A 204 12.43 11.40 0.96
N TRP A 205 11.22 10.91 1.23
CA TRP A 205 10.07 11.14 0.36
C TRP A 205 9.60 12.61 0.36
N ILE A 206 9.58 13.27 1.52
CA ILE A 206 9.10 14.66 1.65
C ILE A 206 10.12 15.66 1.12
N THR A 207 11.41 15.38 1.24
CA THR A 207 12.50 16.24 0.78
C THR A 207 13.50 15.46 -0.09
N PRO A 208 13.10 15.09 -1.32
CA PRO A 208 13.92 14.24 -2.17
C PRO A 208 15.12 15.00 -2.75
N ASP A 209 16.22 14.30 -2.92
CA ASP A 209 17.38 14.71 -3.69
C ASP A 209 17.81 13.63 -4.70
N ASN A 210 18.98 13.81 -5.33
CA ASN A 210 19.49 12.90 -6.36
C ASN A 210 19.87 11.49 -5.84
N TYR A 211 19.93 11.29 -4.52
CA TYR A 211 20.31 10.04 -3.87
C TYR A 211 19.15 9.38 -3.09
N SER A 212 18.02 10.08 -2.91
CA SER A 212 16.89 9.59 -2.12
C SER A 212 16.39 8.22 -2.60
N ASP A 213 16.34 7.95 -3.90
CA ASP A 213 15.90 6.64 -4.42
C ASP A 213 16.82 5.50 -3.94
N GLN A 214 18.15 5.69 -3.96
CA GLN A 214 19.11 4.69 -3.47
C GLN A 214 19.04 4.53 -1.95
N ILE A 215 18.84 5.62 -1.22
CA ILE A 215 18.66 5.59 0.24
C ILE A 215 17.39 4.80 0.60
N LEU A 216 16.27 5.08 -0.08
CA LEU A 216 15.00 4.36 0.11
C LEU A 216 15.15 2.86 -0.16
N ILE A 217 15.78 2.49 -1.27
CA ILE A 217 16.07 1.08 -1.62
C ILE A 217 16.91 0.41 -0.51
N GLY A 218 17.96 1.09 -0.03
CA GLY A 218 18.83 0.58 1.03
C GLY A 218 18.09 0.37 2.35
N ILE A 219 17.27 1.35 2.76
CA ILE A 219 16.46 1.24 3.99
C ILE A 219 15.43 0.13 3.86
N LEU A 220 14.71 0.03 2.73
CA LEU A 220 13.73 -1.02 2.51
C LEU A 220 14.36 -2.41 2.53
N THR A 221 15.51 -2.59 1.88
CA THR A 221 16.24 -3.87 1.87
C THR A 221 16.61 -4.30 3.29
N MET A 222 17.13 -3.36 4.08
CA MET A 222 17.50 -3.58 5.48
C MET A 222 16.28 -3.88 6.35
N LEU A 223 15.19 -3.12 6.19
CA LEU A 223 13.93 -3.33 6.92
C LEU A 223 13.36 -4.71 6.62
N PHE A 224 13.39 -5.15 5.36
CA PHE A 224 12.93 -6.49 5.01
C PHE A 224 13.77 -7.58 5.67
N ALA A 225 15.10 -7.47 5.60
CA ALA A 225 16.00 -8.41 6.28
C ALA A 225 15.74 -8.44 7.79
N TYR A 226 15.45 -7.27 8.40
CA TYR A 226 15.09 -7.16 9.81
C TYR A 226 13.76 -7.85 10.12
N LEU A 227 12.71 -7.60 9.33
CA LEU A 227 11.40 -8.24 9.43
C LEU A 227 11.55 -9.77 9.36
N MET A 228 12.30 -10.29 8.39
CA MET A 228 12.52 -11.72 8.26
C MET A 228 13.26 -12.34 9.45
N ARG A 229 14.30 -11.66 9.91
CA ARG A 229 15.10 -12.14 11.05
C ARG A 229 14.30 -12.17 12.35
N LYS A 230 13.42 -11.19 12.58
CA LYS A 230 12.76 -10.99 13.88
C LYS A 230 11.28 -11.39 13.89
N TYR A 231 10.60 -11.36 12.76
CA TYR A 231 9.14 -11.47 12.65
C TYR A 231 8.69 -12.56 11.67
N SER A 232 9.59 -13.44 11.22
CA SER A 232 9.20 -14.59 10.38
C SER A 232 8.18 -15.52 11.05
N PHE A 233 8.13 -15.56 12.39
CA PHE A 233 7.14 -16.36 13.13
C PHE A 233 5.74 -15.70 13.17
N THR A 234 5.62 -14.42 12.81
CA THR A 234 4.32 -13.73 12.68
C THR A 234 3.90 -13.57 11.22
N LEU A 235 4.55 -14.30 10.31
CA LEU A 235 4.28 -14.21 8.88
C LEU A 235 2.89 -14.78 8.56
N GLU A 236 2.03 -13.97 7.96
CA GLU A 236 0.78 -14.39 7.32
C GLU A 236 0.99 -14.45 5.80
N THR A 237 0.51 -15.51 5.15
CA THR A 237 0.61 -15.66 3.69
C THR A 237 -0.68 -16.20 3.08
N SER A 238 -0.91 -15.85 1.82
CA SER A 238 -2.01 -16.40 1.01
C SER A 238 -1.89 -17.90 0.70
N ALA A 239 -0.67 -18.45 0.57
CA ALA A 239 -0.46 -19.85 0.18
C ALA A 239 -0.82 -20.86 1.29
N LEU A 240 -0.69 -20.49 2.56
CA LEU A 240 -1.00 -21.38 3.70
C LEU A 240 -2.49 -21.74 3.80
N LYS A 241 -3.37 -21.01 3.10
CA LYS A 241 -4.81 -21.31 3.04
C LYS A 241 -5.21 -22.17 1.85
N GLN A 242 -4.51 -22.10 0.71
CA GLN A 242 -4.82 -22.92 -0.47
C GLN A 242 -4.68 -24.42 -0.19
N GLN A 243 -3.72 -24.81 0.66
CA GLN A 243 -3.59 -26.20 1.11
C GLN A 243 -4.77 -26.72 1.95
N LEU A 244 -5.64 -25.86 2.50
CA LEU A 244 -6.84 -26.34 3.22
C LEU A 244 -8.03 -26.57 2.27
N TYR A 245 -8.04 -25.95 1.10
CA TYR A 245 -9.09 -26.12 0.10
C TYR A 245 -8.79 -27.29 -0.88
N ASP A 246 -7.52 -27.55 -1.18
CA ASP A 246 -7.11 -28.66 -2.06
C ASP A 246 -7.25 -30.06 -1.43
N TYR A 247 -7.58 -30.17 -0.13
CA TYR A 247 -7.87 -31.44 0.56
C TYR A 247 -9.35 -31.63 0.90
N SER A 248 -10.24 -30.74 0.43
CA SER A 248 -11.68 -30.81 0.66
C SER A 248 -12.52 -31.30 -0.54
N ASP A 249 -11.88 -31.77 -1.61
CA ASP A 249 -12.52 -32.40 -2.78
C ASP A 249 -12.32 -33.93 -2.82
#